data_AF-P86758-F1
#
_entry.id   AF-P86758-F1
#
_cell.length_a   1.000
_cell.length_b   1.000
_cell.length_c   1.000
_cell.angle_alpha   90.00
_cell.angle_beta   90.00
_cell.angle_gamma   90.00
#
_symmetry.space_group_name_H-M   'P 1'
#
loop_
_entity.id
_entity.type
_entity.pdbx_description
1 polymer ?
#
loop_
_entity_poly.entity_id
_entity_poly.type
_entity_poly.pdbx_seq_one_letter_code
_entity_poly.pdbx_strand_id
1 'polypeptide(L)' 'AFSGILAEADIAAALKACEAADSFNYKAFFAKKAFFVIDQDKSGFIEEDELKLFLQVFSAGARALTDAETKAFLK' A
#
# COMPACT_ATOMS: atom_id res chain seq x y z
N ALA A 1 3.09 8.65 -11.12
CA ALA A 1 4.26 7.77 -11.06
C ALA A 1 5.07 8.11 -9.81
N PHE A 2 5.31 7.14 -8.92
CA PHE A 2 6.02 7.33 -7.66
C PHE A 2 7.54 7.42 -7.81
N SER A 3 8.05 7.47 -9.03
CA SER A 3 9.48 7.44 -9.36
C SER A 3 10.30 8.58 -8.73
N GLY A 4 9.66 9.68 -8.33
CA GLY A 4 10.31 10.76 -7.56
C GLY A 4 10.26 10.60 -6.03
N ILE A 5 9.47 9.65 -5.52
CA ILE A 5 9.27 9.41 -4.08
C ILE A 5 9.95 8.09 -3.66
N LEU A 6 9.87 7.06 -4.51
CA LEU A 6 10.37 5.71 -4.25
C LEU A 6 11.07 5.18 -5.50
N ALA A 7 12.17 4.45 -5.32
CA ALA A 7 12.83 3.76 -6.42
C ALA A 7 11.96 2.61 -6.92
N GLU A 8 11.88 2.40 -8.24
CA GLU A 8 11.09 1.31 -8.83
C GLU A 8 11.52 -0.07 -8.32
N ALA A 9 12.82 -0.26 -8.06
CA ALA A 9 13.35 -1.48 -7.49
C ALA A 9 12.85 -1.73 -6.06
N ASP A 10 12.76 -0.69 -5.25
CA ASP A 10 12.23 -0.78 -3.87
C ASP A 10 10.74 -1.10 -3.89
N ILE A 11 9.98 -0.48 -4.80
CA ILE A 11 8.56 -0.79 -5.02
C ILE A 11 8.41 -2.27 -5.41
N ALA A 12 9.17 -2.74 -6.41
CA ALA A 12 9.10 -4.12 -6.88
C ALA A 12 9.47 -5.12 -5.78
N ALA A 13 10.51 -4.83 -4.98
CA ALA A 13 10.90 -5.65 -3.85
C ALA A 13 9.82 -5.69 -2.75
N ALA A 14 9.21 -4.54 -2.44
CA ALA A 14 8.15 -4.44 -1.45
C ALA A 14 6.88 -5.18 -1.91
N LEU A 15 6.48 -5.04 -3.18
CA LEU A 15 5.36 -5.77 -3.76
C LEU A 15 5.61 -7.28 -3.76
N LYS A 16 6.81 -7.72 -4.12
CA LYS A 16 7.19 -9.14 -4.07
C LYS A 16 7.17 -9.70 -2.64
N ALA A 17 7.61 -8.92 -1.66
CA ALA A 17 7.59 -9.33 -0.26
C ALA A 17 6.17 -9.51 0.31
N CYS A 18 5.15 -8.91 -0.31
CA CYS A 18 3.76 -9.03 0.10
C CYS A 18 2.87 -9.80 -0.89
N GLU A 19 3.45 -10.58 -1.82
CA GLU A 19 2.73 -11.29 -2.87
C GLU A 19 1.77 -12.37 -2.32
N ALA A 20 2.15 -13.04 -1.23
CA ALA A 20 1.28 -14.01 -0.56
C ALA A 20 0.16 -13.29 0.23
N ALA A 21 -1.01 -13.91 0.34
CA ALA A 21 -2.03 -13.44 1.27
C ALA A 21 -1.47 -13.36 2.70
N ASP A 22 -1.89 -12.34 3.46
CA ASP A 22 -1.51 -12.10 4.86
C ASP A 22 -0.01 -11.89 5.09
N SER A 23 0.76 -11.61 4.03
CA SER A 23 2.19 -11.28 4.11
C SER A 23 2.46 -9.77 4.08
N PHE A 24 1.43 -8.95 3.90
CA PHE A 24 1.58 -7.50 3.93
C PHE A 24 1.90 -7.00 5.34
N ASN A 25 3.03 -6.29 5.48
CA ASN A 25 3.40 -5.62 6.71
C ASN A 25 3.51 -4.12 6.48
N TYR A 26 2.50 -3.38 6.92
CA TYR A 26 2.45 -1.93 6.75
C TYR A 26 3.62 -1.18 7.39
N LYS A 27 4.15 -1.68 8.52
CA LYS A 27 5.30 -1.06 9.19
C LYS A 27 6.58 -1.19 8.39
N ALA A 28 6.72 -2.26 7.63
CA ALA A 28 7.86 -2.49 6.74
C ALA A 28 7.68 -1.79 5.38
N PHE A 29 6.44 -1.66 4.91
CA PHE A 29 6.12 -1.09 3.61
C PHE A 29 6.16 0.45 3.60
N PHE A 30 5.78 1.11 4.71
CA PHE A 30 5.69 2.58 4.75
C PHE A 30 7.03 3.28 4.97
N ALA A 31 7.44 4.10 4.00
CA ALA A 31 8.17 5.34 4.28
C ALA A 31 7.16 6.45 4.59
N LYS A 32 7.52 7.41 5.46
CA LYS A 32 6.64 8.50 5.98
C LYS A 32 5.87 9.33 4.93
N LYS A 33 6.12 9.14 3.63
CA LYS A 33 5.52 9.89 2.52
C LYS A 33 4.40 9.18 1.77
N ALA A 34 4.03 7.95 2.13
CA ALA A 34 2.99 7.20 1.41
C ALA A 34 1.55 7.60 1.79
N PHE A 35 1.30 8.44 2.79
CA PHE A 35 -0.07 8.83 3.18
C PHE A 35 -0.85 9.48 2.03
N PHE A 36 -0.29 10.52 1.40
CA PHE A 36 -0.90 11.22 0.26
C PHE A 36 -1.02 10.39 -1.01
N VAL A 37 -0.44 9.19 -1.00
CA VAL A 37 -0.53 8.23 -2.10
C VAL A 37 -1.79 7.37 -1.94
N ILE A 38 -2.22 7.11 -0.71
CA ILE A 38 -3.39 6.27 -0.41
C ILE A 38 -4.68 7.08 -0.37
N ASP A 39 -4.64 8.27 0.24
CA ASP A 39 -5.76 9.21 0.33
C ASP A 39 -6.10 9.75 -1.06
N GLN A 40 -6.86 8.96 -1.82
CA GLN A 40 -7.20 9.18 -3.22
C GLN A 40 -8.26 10.26 -3.36
N ASP A 41 -9.20 10.29 -2.41
CA ASP A 41 -10.26 11.30 -2.36
C ASP A 41 -9.82 12.63 -1.73
N LYS A 42 -8.64 12.64 -1.09
CA LYS A 42 -8.03 13.80 -0.40
C LYS A 42 -8.87 14.29 0.77
N SER A 43 -9.59 13.38 1.42
CA SER A 43 -10.35 13.65 2.65
C SER A 43 -9.43 13.97 3.83
N GLY A 44 -8.16 13.56 3.77
CA GLY A 44 -7.22 13.63 4.89
C GLY A 44 -7.32 12.44 5.83
N PHE A 45 -8.03 11.37 5.42
CA PHE A 45 -8.10 10.08 6.11
C PHE A 45 -7.78 8.96 5.12
N ILE A 46 -7.33 7.80 5.62
CA ILE A 46 -7.23 6.59 4.80
C ILE A 46 -8.49 5.77 5.10
N GLU A 47 -9.32 5.61 4.08
CA GLU A 47 -10.53 4.79 4.18
C GLU A 47 -10.20 3.30 3.94
N GLU A 48 -11.05 2.39 4.45
CA GLU A 48 -10.84 0.95 4.32
C GLU A 48 -10.74 0.52 2.84
N ASP A 49 -11.58 1.11 1.99
CA ASP A 49 -11.61 0.80 0.56
C ASP A 49 -10.36 1.34 -0.18
N GLU A 50 -9.86 2.51 0.18
CA GLU A 50 -8.62 3.06 -0.37
C GLU A 50 -7.40 2.22 0.03
N LEU A 51 -7.36 1.81 1.29
CA LEU A 51 -6.32 0.95 1.83
C LEU A 51 -6.34 -0.44 1.18
N LYS A 52 -7.52 -1.00 0.91
CA LYS A 52 -7.65 -2.30 0.24
C LYS A 52 -7.00 -2.32 -1.14
N LEU A 53 -7.02 -1.19 -1.83
CA LEU A 53 -6.41 -0.99 -3.15
C LEU A 53 -4.97 -0.45 -3.08
N PHE A 54 -4.39 -0.33 -1.89
CA PHE A 54 -3.08 0.30 -1.69
C PHE A 54 -1.97 -0.26 -2.58
N LEU A 55 -1.82 -1.58 -2.67
CA LEU A 55 -0.78 -2.19 -3.51
C LEU A 55 -1.01 -1.88 -5.00
N GLN A 56 -2.27 -1.71 -5.40
CA GLN A 56 -2.66 -1.41 -6.78
C GLN A 56 -2.32 0.02 -7.20
N VAL A 57 -2.12 0.91 -6.22
CA VAL A 57 -1.57 2.23 -6.48
C VAL A 57 -0.15 2.13 -7.07
N PHE A 58 0.67 1.18 -6.60
CA PHE A 58 2.03 0.99 -7.11
C PHE A 58 2.12 0.10 -8.35
N SER A 59 1.23 -0.88 -8.45
CA SER A 59 1.17 -1.79 -9.60
C SER A 59 -0.26 -2.28 -9.78
N ALA A 60 -0.90 -1.93 -10.90
CA ALA A 60 -2.28 -2.30 -11.19
C ALA A 60 -2.54 -3.82 -11.16
N GLY A 61 -1.50 -4.65 -11.34
CA GLY A 61 -1.60 -6.11 -11.26
C GLY A 61 -1.40 -6.69 -9.85
N ALA A 62 -1.14 -5.87 -8.83
CA ALA A 62 -1.00 -6.33 -7.47
C ALA A 62 -2.34 -6.79 -6.88
N ARG A 63 -2.28 -7.73 -5.94
CA ARG A 63 -3.48 -8.15 -5.20
C ARG A 63 -4.01 -7.01 -4.33
N ALA A 64 -5.30 -7.06 -4.03
CA ALA A 64 -5.86 -6.28 -2.95
C ALA A 64 -5.37 -6.81 -1.59
N LEU A 65 -5.36 -5.94 -0.58
CA LEU A 65 -5.15 -6.38 0.80
C LEU A 65 -6.32 -7.25 1.27
N THR A 66 -6.03 -8.21 2.14
CA THR A 66 -7.07 -8.99 2.81
C THR A 66 -7.78 -8.13 3.84
N ASP A 67 -8.99 -8.51 4.24
CA ASP A 67 -9.72 -7.79 5.30
C ASP A 67 -8.93 -7.83 6.64
N ALA A 68 -8.15 -8.90 6.87
CA ALA A 68 -7.28 -9.01 8.03
C ALA A 68 -6.12 -8.01 7.98
N GLU A 69 -5.45 -7.89 6.83
CA GLU A 69 -4.37 -6.91 6.60
C GLU A 69 -4.88 -5.47 6.73
N THR A 70 -6.05 -5.20 6.12
CA THR A 70 -6.69 -3.88 6.13
C THR A 70 -7.06 -3.47 7.55
N LYS A 71 -7.69 -4.37 8.32
CA LYS A 71 -8.00 -4.13 9.75
C LYS A 71 -6.76 -4.01 10.61
N ALA A 72 -5.68 -4.74 10.31
CA ALA A 72 -4.43 -4.65 11.07
C ALA A 72 -3.71 -3.31 10.88
N PHE A 73 -3.88 -2.69 9.70
CA PHE A 73 -3.34 -1.36 9.41
C PHE A 73 -4.13 -0.26 10.13
N LEU A 74 -5.47 -0.35 10.15
CA LEU A 74 -6.35 0.67 10.72
C LEU A 74 -6.42 0.66 12.26
N LYS A 75 -5.81 -0.34 12.91
CA LYS A 75 -5.69 -0.48 14.37
C LYS A 75 -4.44 0.21 14.90
#